data_AF-A0A087LXS1-F1
#
_entry.id   AF-A0A087LXS1-F1
#
_cell.length_a   1.000
_cell.length_b   1.000
_cell.length_c   1.000
_cell.angle_alpha   90.00
_cell.angle_beta   90.00
_cell.angle_gamma   90.00
#
_symmetry.space_group_name_H-M   'P 1'
#
loop_
_entity.id
_entity.type
_entity.pdbx_description
1 polymer ?
#
loop_
_entity_poly.entity_id
_entity_poly.type
_entity_poly.pdbx_seq_one_letter_code
_entity_poly.pdbx_strand_id
1 'polypeptide(L)'
;MVPWRKTLRRLDGAYSEHTLRSYRSDFGAFLRWCRKKRLKALPAASTTIVSYIDAEGMRLKPNTVKRRLCALRRIHHLCDLGDPTQSEEVQLAMRRVRRAQPSRPKQAHGVTASLRDQLLAVCGDDLIGLRDKVLVSVGFDTLCRRGELVALSIDDFSPTSDGRYTVLVRRAKNDPEGAGRTAKLSKASSDLFRRWLKEAGISRGPLLRPVYGERVRALYLEPLIVGRVLKKLCDRAGIDALMSERVSGHSLRVGAAQQLTINGFGLPQIMRAGGWKSVNVVARYIEHVDLDVWK
;
A
#
# COMPACT_ATOMS: atom_id res chain seq x y z
N MET A 1 4.21 19.12 -31.36
CA MET A 1 3.86 18.88 -29.93
C MET A 1 5.00 18.09 -29.31
N VAL A 2 5.63 18.59 -28.23
CA VAL A 2 6.78 17.91 -27.60
C VAL A 2 6.37 16.47 -27.21
N PRO A 3 7.15 15.43 -27.58
CA PRO A 3 6.80 14.05 -27.32
C PRO A 3 7.10 13.66 -25.85
N TRP A 4 6.39 14.27 -24.89
CA TRP A 4 6.56 14.06 -23.45
C TRP A 4 6.44 12.59 -23.01
N ARG A 5 5.74 11.75 -23.78
CA ARG A 5 5.68 10.30 -23.52
C ARG A 5 7.02 9.63 -23.74
N LYS A 6 7.79 10.08 -24.76
CA LYS A 6 9.13 9.56 -25.04
C LYS A 6 10.11 10.00 -23.95
N THR A 7 9.96 11.20 -23.40
CA THR A 7 10.86 11.71 -22.34
C THR A 7 10.70 10.96 -21.02
N LEU A 8 9.53 10.37 -20.74
CA LEU A 8 9.34 9.50 -19.58
C LEU A 8 10.20 8.23 -19.60
N ARG A 9 10.67 7.77 -20.77
CA ARG A 9 11.58 6.60 -20.86
C ARG A 9 12.92 6.85 -20.16
N ARG A 10 13.34 8.12 -20.02
CA ARG A 10 14.52 8.51 -19.23
C ARG A 10 14.42 8.14 -17.75
N LEU A 11 13.22 7.81 -17.27
CA LEU A 11 12.95 7.41 -15.89
C LEU A 11 12.82 5.89 -15.70
N ASP A 12 12.86 5.11 -16.78
CA ASP A 12 12.77 3.65 -16.70
C ASP A 12 13.97 3.12 -15.89
N GLY A 13 13.73 2.18 -14.98
CA GLY A 13 14.73 1.66 -14.03
C GLY A 13 15.04 2.58 -12.83
N ALA A 14 14.97 3.90 -12.99
CA ALA A 14 15.19 4.87 -11.91
C ALA A 14 13.93 5.08 -11.03
N TYR A 15 12.75 4.84 -11.58
CA TYR A 15 11.46 4.98 -10.90
C TYR A 15 10.64 3.70 -10.99
N SER A 16 9.81 3.44 -9.97
CA SER A 16 8.87 2.32 -10.02
C SER A 16 7.88 2.46 -11.18
N GLU A 17 7.47 1.33 -11.78
CA GLU A 17 6.45 1.31 -12.83
C GLU A 17 5.14 2.00 -12.42
N HIS A 18 4.76 1.88 -11.14
CA HIS A 18 3.59 2.55 -10.60
C HIS A 18 3.72 4.08 -10.68
N THR A 19 4.91 4.62 -10.37
CA THR A 19 5.18 6.05 -10.48
C THR A 19 5.10 6.51 -11.93
N LEU A 20 5.71 5.77 -12.86
CA LEU A 20 5.66 6.06 -14.30
C LEU A 20 4.23 6.03 -14.84
N ARG A 21 3.44 5.02 -14.46
CA ARG A 21 2.03 4.90 -14.80
C ARG A 21 1.22 6.08 -14.25
N SER A 22 1.51 6.50 -13.02
CA SER A 22 0.86 7.67 -12.39
C SER A 22 1.16 8.94 -13.16
N TYR A 23 2.43 9.21 -13.51
CA TYR A 23 2.80 10.37 -14.32
C TYR A 23 2.11 10.39 -15.68
N ARG A 24 2.07 9.24 -16.38
CA ARG A 24 1.36 9.11 -17.67
C ARG A 24 -0.13 9.43 -17.54
N SER A 25 -0.78 8.89 -16.52
CA SER A 25 -2.21 9.08 -16.29
C SER A 25 -2.54 10.52 -15.89
N ASP A 26 -1.80 11.07 -14.94
CA ASP A 26 -2.03 12.40 -14.36
C ASP A 26 -1.81 13.52 -15.36
N PHE A 27 -0.68 13.47 -16.10
CA PHE A 27 -0.42 14.45 -17.14
C PHE A 27 -1.35 14.24 -18.34
N GLY A 28 -1.70 12.99 -18.66
CA GLY A 28 -2.73 12.70 -19.64
C GLY A 28 -4.07 13.35 -19.31
N ALA A 29 -4.45 13.41 -18.03
CA ALA A 29 -5.66 14.11 -17.59
C ALA A 29 -5.57 15.62 -17.82
N PHE A 30 -4.43 16.24 -17.46
CA PHE A 30 -4.19 17.66 -17.71
C PHE A 30 -4.20 18.00 -19.21
N LEU A 31 -3.53 17.21 -20.04
CA LEU A 31 -3.54 17.37 -21.49
C LEU A 31 -4.95 17.36 -22.07
N ARG A 32 -5.79 16.40 -21.65
CA ARG A 32 -7.18 16.33 -22.09
C ARG A 32 -7.98 17.55 -21.66
N TRP A 33 -7.76 18.04 -20.44
CA TRP A 33 -8.40 19.24 -19.94
C TRP A 33 -7.99 20.49 -20.74
N CYS A 34 -6.68 20.69 -20.97
CA CYS A 34 -6.16 21.79 -21.77
C CYS A 34 -6.73 21.76 -23.20
N ARG A 35 -6.78 20.59 -23.84
CA ARG A 35 -7.38 20.45 -25.19
C ARG A 35 -8.83 20.91 -25.23
N LYS A 36 -9.65 20.49 -24.26
CA LYS A 36 -11.06 20.91 -24.17
C LYS A 36 -11.21 22.44 -23.99
N LYS A 37 -10.28 23.07 -23.27
CA LYS A 37 -10.26 24.51 -23.03
C LYS A 37 -9.47 25.30 -24.06
N ARG A 38 -8.93 24.65 -25.11
CA ARG A 38 -8.04 25.23 -26.13
C ARG A 38 -6.82 25.95 -25.53
N LEU A 39 -6.30 25.43 -24.42
CA LEU A 39 -5.11 25.95 -23.72
C LEU A 39 -3.87 25.13 -24.07
N LYS A 40 -2.69 25.78 -23.98
CA LYS A 40 -1.40 25.13 -24.18
C LYS A 40 -0.97 24.40 -22.91
N ALA A 41 -0.71 23.10 -23.04
CA ALA A 41 -0.33 22.26 -21.90
C ALA A 41 1.19 22.12 -21.70
N LEU A 42 1.99 22.48 -22.71
CA LEU A 42 3.45 22.37 -22.64
C LEU A 42 4.13 23.37 -23.60
N PRO A 43 4.97 24.29 -23.10
CA PRO A 43 4.99 24.76 -21.70
C PRO A 43 3.60 25.28 -21.30
N ALA A 44 3.16 24.93 -20.09
CA ALA A 44 1.95 25.48 -19.50
C ALA A 44 2.25 26.83 -18.82
N ALA A 45 1.37 27.81 -18.99
CA ALA A 45 1.43 29.04 -18.20
C ALA A 45 0.90 28.77 -16.78
N SER A 46 1.41 29.52 -15.78
CA SER A 46 0.93 29.41 -14.41
C SER A 46 -0.58 29.67 -14.29
N THR A 47 -1.12 30.61 -15.06
CA THR A 47 -2.57 30.88 -15.15
C THR A 47 -3.36 29.67 -15.61
N THR A 48 -2.85 28.90 -16.58
CA THR A 48 -3.47 27.64 -17.03
C THR A 48 -3.50 26.60 -15.92
N ILE A 49 -2.45 26.54 -15.10
CA ILE A 49 -2.38 25.60 -13.97
C ILE A 49 -3.33 26.01 -12.85
N VAL A 50 -3.43 27.31 -12.55
CA VAL A 50 -4.40 27.85 -11.58
C VAL A 50 -5.82 27.47 -12.00
N SER A 51 -6.21 27.76 -13.24
CA SER A 51 -7.53 27.38 -13.75
C SER A 51 -7.78 25.87 -13.72
N TYR A 52 -6.75 25.06 -13.92
CA TYR A 52 -6.84 23.60 -13.78
C TYR A 52 -7.04 23.17 -12.32
N ILE A 53 -6.32 23.77 -11.38
CA ILE A 53 -6.44 23.51 -9.95
C ILE A 53 -7.83 23.88 -9.46
N ASP A 54 -8.34 25.05 -9.84
CA ASP A 54 -9.66 25.51 -9.40
C ASP A 54 -10.76 24.57 -9.95
N ALA A 55 -10.67 24.19 -11.24
CA ALA A 55 -11.63 23.27 -11.86
C ALA A 55 -11.57 21.84 -11.30
N GLU A 56 -10.38 21.29 -11.09
CA GLU A 56 -10.23 19.93 -10.54
C GLU A 56 -10.46 19.90 -9.03
N GLY A 57 -10.15 21.00 -8.33
CA GLY A 57 -10.32 21.16 -6.89
C GLY A 57 -11.78 21.03 -6.45
N MET A 58 -12.74 21.40 -7.31
CA MET A 58 -14.17 21.19 -7.04
C MET A 58 -14.58 19.72 -6.99
N ARG A 59 -13.89 18.83 -7.72
CA ARG A 59 -14.28 17.42 -7.90
C ARG A 59 -13.31 16.41 -7.28
N LEU A 60 -12.07 16.80 -7.04
CA LEU A 60 -11.01 15.92 -6.53
C LEU A 60 -10.54 16.34 -5.14
N LYS A 61 -10.11 15.35 -4.36
CA LYS A 61 -9.44 15.61 -3.09
C LYS A 61 -8.11 16.36 -3.30
N PRO A 62 -7.71 17.23 -2.35
CA PRO A 62 -6.50 18.04 -2.49
C PRO A 62 -5.23 17.23 -2.79
N ASN A 63 -5.10 16.03 -2.19
CA ASN A 63 -3.96 15.14 -2.44
C ASN A 63 -3.89 14.62 -3.88
N THR A 64 -5.04 14.41 -4.53
CA THR A 64 -5.09 14.00 -5.94
C THR A 64 -4.66 15.14 -6.84
N VAL A 65 -5.12 16.38 -6.57
CA VAL A 65 -4.69 17.57 -7.31
C VAL A 65 -3.19 17.80 -7.14
N LYS A 66 -2.68 17.75 -5.89
CA LYS A 66 -1.24 17.84 -5.59
C LYS A 66 -0.42 16.81 -6.37
N ARG A 67 -0.85 15.54 -6.38
CA ARG A 67 -0.18 14.47 -7.13
C ARG A 67 -0.13 14.75 -8.63
N ARG A 68 -1.21 15.28 -9.21
CA ARG A 68 -1.24 15.71 -10.61
C ARG A 68 -0.26 16.84 -10.87
N LEU A 69 -0.17 17.85 -10.01
CA LEU A 69 0.83 18.92 -10.12
C LEU A 69 2.26 18.38 -10.08
N CYS A 70 2.55 17.39 -9.25
CA CYS A 70 3.87 16.73 -9.27
C CYS A 70 4.18 16.09 -10.63
N ALA A 71 3.20 15.47 -11.29
CA ALA A 71 3.39 14.92 -12.64
C ALA A 71 3.65 16.04 -13.67
N LEU A 72 2.92 17.15 -13.57
CA LEU A 72 3.10 18.32 -14.44
C LEU A 72 4.52 18.88 -14.29
N ARG A 73 4.94 19.18 -13.06
CA ARG A 73 6.30 19.62 -12.74
C ARG A 73 7.34 18.67 -13.32
N ARG A 74 7.16 17.36 -13.09
CA ARG A 74 8.11 16.35 -13.55
C ARG A 74 8.26 16.34 -15.07
N ILE A 75 7.16 16.47 -15.80
CA ILE A 75 7.18 16.44 -17.27
C ILE A 75 7.73 17.74 -17.85
N HIS A 76 7.49 18.89 -17.23
CA HIS A 76 8.14 20.14 -17.64
C HIS A 76 9.67 20.02 -17.51
N HIS A 77 10.16 19.56 -16.35
CA HIS A 77 11.59 19.31 -16.15
C HIS A 77 12.18 18.29 -17.14
N LEU A 78 11.46 17.19 -17.44
CA LEU A 78 11.94 16.19 -18.41
C LEU A 78 11.99 16.69 -19.86
N CYS A 79 11.30 17.79 -20.15
CA CYS A 79 11.33 18.45 -21.45
C CYS A 79 12.22 19.70 -21.42
N ASP A 80 13.02 19.88 -20.36
CA ASP A 80 13.94 21.01 -20.16
C ASP A 80 13.22 22.37 -20.20
N LEU A 81 11.98 22.40 -19.66
CA LEU A 81 11.15 23.60 -19.53
C LEU A 81 11.14 24.07 -18.07
N GLY A 82 10.93 25.38 -17.87
CA GLY A 82 10.72 25.97 -16.55
C GLY A 82 9.54 25.32 -15.80
N ASP A 83 9.58 25.34 -14.47
CA ASP A 83 8.54 24.77 -13.61
C ASP A 83 7.41 25.78 -13.34
N PRO A 84 6.26 25.70 -14.03
CA PRO A 84 5.15 26.63 -13.83
C PRO A 84 4.41 26.41 -12.50
N THR A 85 4.72 25.34 -11.75
CA THR A 85 4.03 24.98 -10.50
C THR A 85 4.58 25.71 -9.25
N GLN A 86 5.72 26.39 -9.37
CA GLN A 86 6.32 27.14 -8.26
C GLN A 86 5.74 28.55 -8.09
N SER A 87 4.93 29.06 -9.02
CA SER A 87 4.39 30.42 -8.90
C SER A 87 3.51 30.57 -7.66
N GLU A 88 3.55 31.75 -7.05
CA GLU A 88 2.75 32.06 -5.86
C GLU A 88 1.26 31.80 -6.08
N GLU A 89 0.73 32.22 -7.23
CA GLU A 89 -0.65 31.97 -7.64
C GLU A 89 -1.05 30.49 -7.63
N VAL A 90 -0.16 29.59 -8.07
CA VAL A 90 -0.40 28.14 -8.02
C VAL A 90 -0.43 27.63 -6.58
N GLN A 91 0.45 28.15 -5.72
CA GLN A 91 0.47 27.78 -4.30
C GLN A 91 -0.78 28.29 -3.57
N LEU A 92 -1.25 29.50 -3.88
CA LEU A 92 -2.49 30.07 -3.36
C LEU A 92 -3.70 29.27 -3.82
N ALA A 93 -3.80 28.92 -5.11
CA ALA A 93 -4.87 28.06 -5.63
C ALA A 93 -4.93 26.71 -4.90
N MET A 94 -3.78 26.06 -4.72
CA MET A 94 -3.71 24.81 -3.95
C MET A 94 -4.07 24.99 -2.48
N ARG A 95 -3.77 26.14 -1.87
CA ARG A 95 -4.17 26.48 -0.50
C ARG A 95 -5.69 26.66 -0.40
N ARG A 96 -6.31 27.33 -1.38
CA ARG A 96 -7.78 27.47 -1.46
C ARG A 96 -8.47 26.09 -1.54
N VAL A 97 -8.01 25.21 -2.43
CA VAL A 97 -8.54 23.84 -2.55
C VAL A 97 -8.42 23.06 -1.24
N ARG A 98 -7.29 23.18 -0.52
CA ARG A 98 -7.12 22.52 0.79
C ARG A 98 -8.07 23.08 1.84
N ARG A 99 -8.23 24.40 1.93
CA ARG A 99 -9.09 25.06 2.93
C ARG A 99 -10.57 24.85 2.66
N ALA A 100 -10.98 24.76 1.40
CA ALA A 100 -12.36 24.50 1.01
C ALA A 100 -12.80 23.05 1.29
N GLN A 101 -11.86 22.12 1.49
CA GLN A 101 -12.14 20.71 1.76
C GLN A 101 -11.38 20.21 2.98
N PRO A 102 -11.73 20.67 4.20
CA PRO A 102 -11.21 20.06 5.40
C PRO A 102 -11.62 18.58 5.40
N SER A 103 -10.63 17.70 5.56
CA SER A 103 -10.91 16.27 5.61
C SER A 103 -9.94 15.57 6.55
N ARG A 104 -10.49 14.78 7.48
CA ARG A 104 -9.68 13.89 8.30
C ARG A 104 -9.17 12.74 7.43
N PRO A 105 -7.86 12.43 7.44
CA PRO A 105 -7.32 11.32 6.67
C PRO A 105 -7.94 9.97 7.07
N LYS A 106 -8.69 9.34 6.17
CA LYS A 106 -9.27 8.01 6.42
C LYS A 106 -8.17 6.94 6.56
N GLN A 107 -8.34 6.06 7.53
CA GLN A 107 -7.47 4.91 7.79
C GLN A 107 -8.25 3.61 7.58
N ALA A 108 -7.55 2.57 7.11
CA ALA A 108 -8.14 1.25 7.03
C ALA A 108 -8.44 0.72 8.44
N HIS A 109 -9.56 0.01 8.61
CA HIS A 109 -9.84 -0.68 9.86
C HIS A 109 -8.76 -1.74 10.10
N GLY A 110 -8.15 -1.74 11.28
CA GLY A 110 -7.06 -2.65 11.62
C GLY A 110 -7.58 -4.05 11.91
N VAL A 111 -6.94 -5.08 11.35
CA VAL A 111 -7.19 -6.47 11.76
C VAL A 111 -6.31 -6.76 12.96
N THR A 112 -6.84 -6.58 14.18
CA THR A 112 -6.18 -6.90 15.46
C THR A 112 -6.06 -8.41 15.66
N ALA A 113 -5.43 -8.89 16.74
CA ALA A 113 -5.29 -10.33 16.97
C ALA A 113 -6.66 -11.04 17.07
N SER A 114 -7.62 -10.46 17.80
CA SER A 114 -8.97 -11.02 17.91
C SER A 114 -9.66 -11.13 16.54
N LEU A 115 -9.63 -10.07 15.74
CA LEU A 115 -10.23 -10.11 14.40
C LEU A 115 -9.47 -11.08 13.48
N ARG A 116 -8.13 -11.10 13.53
CA ARG A 116 -7.30 -12.07 12.77
C ARG A 116 -7.75 -13.49 13.07
N ASP A 117 -7.95 -13.84 14.34
CA ASP A 117 -8.31 -15.20 14.74
C ASP A 117 -9.72 -15.58 14.24
N GLN A 118 -10.67 -14.64 14.26
CA GLN A 118 -11.99 -14.82 13.62
C GLN A 118 -11.87 -15.05 12.11
N LEU A 119 -11.02 -14.29 11.40
CA LEU A 119 -10.81 -14.47 9.96
C LEU A 119 -10.15 -15.82 9.63
N LEU A 120 -9.21 -16.29 10.46
CA LEU A 120 -8.56 -17.59 10.31
C LEU A 120 -9.54 -18.74 10.53
N ALA A 121 -10.45 -18.62 11.51
CA ALA A 121 -11.44 -19.64 11.84
C ALA A 121 -12.43 -19.92 10.69
N VAL A 122 -12.75 -18.89 9.89
CA VAL A 122 -13.66 -19.04 8.74
C VAL A 122 -12.95 -19.35 7.42
N CYS A 123 -11.63 -19.50 7.40
CA CYS A 123 -10.94 -19.95 6.20
C CYS A 123 -11.33 -21.40 5.88
N GLY A 124 -11.45 -21.73 4.58
CA GLY A 124 -11.79 -23.09 4.16
C GLY A 124 -10.72 -24.13 4.54
N ASP A 125 -11.08 -25.40 4.39
CA ASP A 125 -10.17 -26.54 4.58
C ASP A 125 -9.57 -27.06 3.26
N ASP A 126 -9.81 -26.33 2.17
CA ASP A 126 -9.17 -26.55 0.87
C ASP A 126 -7.86 -25.75 0.73
N LEU A 127 -7.15 -25.96 -0.38
CA LEU A 127 -5.89 -25.24 -0.67
C LEU A 127 -6.08 -23.72 -0.74
N ILE A 128 -7.25 -23.25 -1.17
CA ILE A 128 -7.59 -21.82 -1.19
C ILE A 128 -7.66 -21.30 0.26
N GLY A 129 -8.37 -21.99 1.13
CA GLY A 129 -8.48 -21.66 2.54
C GLY A 129 -7.13 -21.71 3.26
N LEU A 130 -6.29 -22.70 2.99
CA LEU A 130 -4.94 -22.76 3.56
C LEU A 130 -4.06 -21.59 3.08
N ARG A 131 -4.09 -21.25 1.79
CA ARG A 131 -3.40 -20.07 1.26
C ARG A 131 -3.88 -18.79 1.97
N ASP A 132 -5.18 -18.65 2.17
CA ASP A 132 -5.77 -17.47 2.83
C ASP A 132 -5.37 -17.42 4.32
N LYS A 133 -5.29 -18.57 5.01
CA LYS A 133 -4.71 -18.69 6.37
C LYS A 133 -3.26 -18.17 6.40
N VAL A 134 -2.42 -18.60 5.45
CA VAL A 134 -1.04 -18.11 5.33
C VAL A 134 -1.00 -16.61 5.05
N LEU A 135 -1.84 -16.11 4.13
CA LEU A 135 -1.90 -14.68 3.78
C LEU A 135 -2.21 -13.82 5.01
N VAL A 136 -3.22 -14.19 5.80
CA VAL A 136 -3.61 -13.47 7.01
C VAL A 136 -2.52 -13.56 8.08
N SER A 137 -2.06 -14.79 8.38
CA SER A 137 -1.13 -15.05 9.48
C SER A 137 0.26 -14.43 9.23
N VAL A 138 0.85 -14.71 8.06
CA VAL A 138 2.16 -14.14 7.66
C VAL A 138 2.05 -12.62 7.47
N GLY A 139 0.95 -12.14 6.87
CA GLY A 139 0.74 -10.71 6.67
C GLY A 139 0.65 -9.92 7.98
N PHE A 140 0.03 -10.51 9.01
CA PHE A 140 -0.04 -9.94 10.35
C PHE A 140 1.35 -9.92 11.02
N ASP A 141 2.03 -11.07 11.09
CA ASP A 141 3.33 -11.20 11.78
C ASP A 141 4.45 -10.39 11.12
N THR A 142 4.42 -10.26 9.80
CA THR A 142 5.44 -9.51 9.06
C THR A 142 5.14 -8.02 8.99
N LEU A 143 3.91 -7.59 9.27
CA LEU A 143 3.41 -6.23 9.06
C LEU A 143 3.62 -5.73 7.62
N CYS A 144 3.76 -6.63 6.63
CA CYS A 144 4.03 -6.24 5.25
C CYS A 144 2.91 -5.38 4.67
N ARG A 145 3.27 -4.42 3.82
CA ARG A 145 2.28 -3.81 2.91
C ARG A 145 1.81 -4.89 1.94
N ARG A 146 0.57 -4.79 1.43
CA ARG A 146 0.02 -5.76 0.45
C ARG A 146 0.97 -6.15 -0.70
N GLY A 147 1.72 -5.18 -1.24
CA GLY A 147 2.67 -5.42 -2.33
C GLY A 147 3.92 -6.16 -1.89
N GLU A 148 4.39 -5.90 -0.67
CA GLU A 148 5.51 -6.61 -0.04
C GLU A 148 5.09 -8.06 0.27
N LEU A 149 3.88 -8.25 0.83
CA LEU A 149 3.33 -9.55 1.20
C LEU A 149 3.21 -10.50 0.00
N VAL A 150 2.61 -10.04 -1.10
CA VAL A 150 2.47 -10.89 -2.30
C VAL A 150 3.80 -11.10 -3.02
N ALA A 151 4.83 -10.28 -2.76
CA ALA A 151 6.15 -10.42 -3.37
C ALA A 151 7.12 -11.31 -2.59
N LEU A 152 6.72 -11.82 -1.41
CA LEU A 152 7.52 -12.77 -0.64
C LEU A 152 7.73 -14.07 -1.44
N SER A 153 8.99 -14.49 -1.52
CA SER A 153 9.41 -15.79 -2.02
C SER A 153 9.61 -16.75 -0.86
N ILE A 154 9.46 -18.05 -1.10
CA ILE A 154 9.79 -19.10 -0.14
C ILE A 154 11.27 -19.00 0.26
N ASP A 155 12.11 -18.60 -0.69
CA ASP A 155 13.56 -18.39 -0.52
C ASP A 155 13.91 -17.25 0.46
N ASP A 156 12.93 -16.39 0.80
CA ASP A 156 13.13 -15.31 1.77
C ASP A 156 12.99 -15.79 3.23
N PHE A 157 12.67 -17.07 3.45
CA PHE A 157 12.39 -17.64 4.77
C PHE A 157 13.54 -18.52 5.25
N SER A 158 14.08 -18.20 6.42
CA SER A 158 15.12 -18.98 7.08
C SER A 158 14.59 -19.57 8.39
N PRO A 159 14.74 -20.89 8.63
CA PRO A 159 14.31 -21.50 9.89
C PRO A 159 15.19 -21.00 11.04
N THR A 160 14.59 -20.91 12.22
CA THR A 160 15.29 -20.62 13.48
C THR A 160 15.32 -21.85 14.38
N SER A 161 16.24 -21.88 15.35
CA SER A 161 16.45 -23.01 16.26
C SER A 161 15.22 -23.35 17.13
N ASP A 162 14.36 -22.38 17.39
CA ASP A 162 13.09 -22.54 18.13
C ASP A 162 11.92 -23.03 17.24
N GLY A 163 12.21 -23.46 16.01
CA GLY A 163 11.22 -23.98 15.07
C GLY A 163 10.27 -22.93 14.49
N ARG A 164 10.66 -21.65 14.52
CA ARG A 164 10.03 -20.53 13.82
C ARG A 164 10.77 -20.21 12.51
N TYR A 165 10.36 -19.14 11.82
CA TYR A 165 11.08 -18.60 10.66
C TYR A 165 11.34 -17.10 10.81
N THR A 166 12.50 -16.68 10.34
CA THR A 166 12.74 -15.27 9.97
C THR A 166 12.45 -15.08 8.49
N VAL A 167 11.95 -13.89 8.13
CA VAL A 167 11.58 -13.54 6.76
C VAL A 167 12.32 -12.28 6.33
N LEU A 168 13.03 -12.34 5.21
CA LEU A 168 13.62 -11.17 4.58
C LEU A 168 12.60 -10.46 3.69
N VAL A 169 12.10 -9.32 4.14
CA VAL A 169 11.29 -8.43 3.30
C VAL A 169 12.24 -7.61 2.43
N ARG A 170 12.58 -8.16 1.25
CA ARG A 170 13.65 -7.67 0.37
C ARG A 170 13.61 -6.19 0.01
N ARG A 171 12.42 -5.66 -0.29
CA ARG A 171 12.28 -4.26 -0.73
C ARG A 171 10.99 -3.66 -0.20
N ALA A 172 11.11 -2.55 0.52
CA ALA A 172 9.95 -1.77 0.97
C ALA A 172 9.68 -0.58 0.04
N LYS A 173 8.45 -0.05 0.07
CA LYS A 173 8.09 1.16 -0.71
C LYS A 173 9.02 2.36 -0.46
N ASN A 174 9.55 2.48 0.76
CA ASN A 174 10.42 3.60 1.18
C ASN A 174 11.89 3.17 1.31
N ASP A 175 12.26 2.14 0.55
CA ASP A 175 13.58 1.53 0.50
C ASP A 175 14.03 1.41 -0.97
N PRO A 176 14.41 2.54 -1.58
CA PRO A 176 14.79 2.58 -2.99
C PRO A 176 16.06 1.75 -3.26
N GLU A 177 16.98 1.69 -2.31
CA GLU A 177 18.24 0.94 -2.39
C GLU A 177 18.08 -0.55 -2.07
N GLY A 178 16.98 -0.95 -1.42
CA GLY A 178 16.66 -2.36 -1.21
C GLY A 178 17.43 -3.00 -0.06
N ALA A 179 17.75 -2.23 0.99
CA ALA A 179 18.37 -2.77 2.20
C ALA A 179 17.48 -3.82 2.90
N GLY A 180 16.18 -3.78 2.64
CA GLY A 180 15.19 -4.70 3.16
C GLY A 180 14.98 -4.56 4.67
N ARG A 181 14.22 -5.50 5.23
CA ARG A 181 14.12 -5.69 6.69
C ARG A 181 13.81 -7.13 7.01
N THR A 182 14.25 -7.58 8.17
CA THR A 182 13.91 -8.90 8.68
C THR A 182 12.69 -8.82 9.58
N ALA A 183 11.70 -9.69 9.34
CA ALA A 183 10.58 -9.96 10.23
C ALA A 183 10.73 -11.37 10.83
N LYS A 184 9.99 -11.65 11.90
CA LYS A 184 9.92 -12.97 12.52
C LYS A 184 8.49 -13.46 12.52
N LEU A 185 8.29 -14.74 12.20
CA LEU A 185 6.99 -15.38 12.33
C LEU A 185 6.78 -15.88 13.77
N SER A 186 5.53 -15.83 14.21
CA SER A 186 5.07 -16.61 15.36
C SER A 186 5.16 -18.12 15.08
N LYS A 187 5.01 -18.94 16.12
CA LYS A 187 4.99 -20.40 15.96
C LYS A 187 3.80 -20.83 15.08
N ALA A 188 2.61 -20.30 15.34
CA ALA A 188 1.41 -20.57 14.56
C ALA A 188 1.57 -20.23 13.07
N SER A 189 2.09 -19.05 12.74
CA SER A 189 2.38 -18.69 11.34
C SER A 189 3.43 -19.59 10.70
N SER A 190 4.43 -20.04 11.48
CA SER A 190 5.48 -20.96 11.00
C SER A 190 4.92 -22.35 10.70
N ASP A 191 3.97 -22.83 11.51
CA ASP A 191 3.27 -24.10 11.27
C ASP A 191 2.37 -24.01 10.04
N LEU A 192 1.61 -22.93 9.89
CA LEU A 192 0.80 -22.67 8.69
C LEU A 192 1.65 -22.56 7.43
N PHE A 193 2.80 -21.87 7.50
CA PHE A 193 3.76 -21.79 6.41
C PHE A 193 4.25 -23.18 5.98
N ARG A 194 4.72 -24.01 6.92
CA ARG A 194 5.17 -25.38 6.63
C ARG A 194 4.07 -26.24 6.03
N ARG A 195 2.86 -26.16 6.60
CA ARG A 195 1.69 -26.89 6.12
C ARG A 195 1.35 -26.50 4.68
N TRP A 196 1.37 -25.21 4.37
CA TRP A 196 1.15 -24.71 3.02
C TRP A 196 2.19 -25.20 2.02
N LEU A 197 3.49 -25.17 2.36
CA LEU A 197 4.53 -25.70 1.47
C LEU A 197 4.30 -27.18 1.14
N LYS A 198 3.95 -27.98 2.16
CA LYS A 198 3.69 -29.41 2.03
C LYS A 198 2.45 -29.68 1.19
N GLU A 199 1.30 -29.10 1.53
CA GLU A 199 0.02 -29.39 0.86
C GLU A 199 -0.06 -28.80 -0.55
N ALA A 200 0.55 -27.64 -0.78
CA ALA A 200 0.64 -27.08 -2.13
C ALA A 200 1.71 -27.73 -3.01
N GLY A 201 2.61 -28.55 -2.44
CA GLY A 201 3.72 -29.17 -3.14
C GLY A 201 4.73 -28.14 -3.68
N ILE A 202 5.06 -27.11 -2.91
CA ILE A 202 5.92 -26.00 -3.34
C ILE A 202 7.14 -25.84 -2.43
N SER A 203 8.29 -25.51 -3.03
CA SER A 203 9.56 -25.38 -2.30
C SER A 203 10.38 -24.12 -2.61
N ARG A 204 10.08 -23.41 -3.72
CA ARG A 204 10.82 -22.21 -4.16
C ARG A 204 9.93 -21.22 -4.89
N GLY A 205 10.31 -19.95 -5.00
CA GLY A 205 9.54 -18.93 -5.73
C GLY A 205 8.38 -18.36 -4.91
N PRO A 206 7.31 -17.83 -5.54
CA PRO A 206 6.24 -17.12 -4.83
C PRO A 206 5.65 -17.93 -3.67
N LEU A 207 5.55 -17.32 -2.48
CA LEU A 207 4.89 -17.94 -1.33
C LEU A 207 3.39 -18.04 -1.56
N LEU A 208 2.74 -16.90 -1.85
CA LEU A 208 1.31 -16.82 -2.10
C LEU A 208 1.05 -16.94 -3.60
N ARG A 209 0.28 -17.95 -3.98
CA ARG A 209 0.03 -18.33 -5.39
C ARG A 209 -1.45 -18.34 -5.73
N PRO A 210 -1.83 -18.07 -6.99
CA PRO A 210 -3.16 -18.39 -7.49
C PRO A 210 -3.44 -19.89 -7.35
N VAL A 211 -4.63 -20.23 -6.86
CA VAL A 211 -5.11 -21.60 -6.69
C VAL A 211 -6.43 -21.75 -7.43
N TYR A 212 -6.54 -22.77 -8.28
CA TYR A 212 -7.72 -23.09 -9.08
C TYR A 212 -8.08 -24.56 -8.87
N GLY A 213 -9.09 -24.84 -8.04
CA GLY A 213 -9.32 -26.19 -7.52
C GLY A 213 -8.08 -26.67 -6.77
N GLU A 214 -7.51 -27.80 -7.19
CA GLU A 214 -6.29 -28.36 -6.60
C GLU A 214 -5.00 -27.83 -7.26
N ARG A 215 -5.10 -27.00 -8.30
CA ARG A 215 -3.93 -26.54 -9.08
C ARG A 215 -3.36 -25.25 -8.52
N VAL A 216 -2.09 -25.30 -8.11
CA VAL A 216 -1.33 -24.14 -7.61
C VAL A 216 -0.40 -23.60 -8.70
N ARG A 217 -0.59 -22.35 -9.13
CA ARG A 217 0.23 -21.77 -10.22
C ARG A 217 1.48 -21.09 -9.68
N ALA A 218 2.63 -21.30 -10.33
CA ALA A 218 3.90 -20.64 -10.01
C ALA A 218 3.95 -19.16 -10.46
N LEU A 219 2.99 -18.37 -9.97
CA LEU A 219 2.84 -16.94 -10.26
C LEU A 219 2.65 -16.17 -8.95
N TYR A 220 3.15 -14.93 -8.91
CA TYR A 220 2.84 -14.02 -7.82
C TYR A 220 1.37 -13.57 -7.88
N LEU A 221 0.72 -13.45 -6.72
CA LEU A 221 -0.60 -12.83 -6.62
C LEU A 221 -0.56 -11.34 -6.93
N GLU A 222 -1.64 -10.81 -7.49
CA GLU A 222 -1.81 -9.36 -7.61
C GLU A 222 -2.02 -8.72 -6.23
N PRO A 223 -1.34 -7.59 -5.90
CA PRO A 223 -1.47 -6.94 -4.59
C PRO A 223 -2.90 -6.57 -4.17
N LEU A 224 -3.81 -6.36 -5.13
CA LEU A 224 -5.22 -6.05 -4.85
C LEU A 224 -5.96 -7.23 -4.21
N ILE A 225 -5.52 -8.46 -4.44
CA ILE A 225 -6.15 -9.67 -3.91
C ILE A 225 -6.15 -9.69 -2.38
N VAL A 226 -5.10 -9.17 -1.73
CA VAL A 226 -5.01 -9.13 -0.26
C VAL A 226 -6.24 -8.47 0.36
N GLY A 227 -6.66 -7.31 -0.15
CA GLY A 227 -7.84 -6.63 0.36
C GLY A 227 -9.15 -7.35 0.05
N ARG A 228 -9.24 -8.02 -1.11
CA ARG A 228 -10.42 -8.81 -1.51
C ARG A 228 -10.59 -10.05 -0.62
N VAL A 229 -9.48 -10.75 -0.34
CA VAL A 229 -9.47 -11.91 0.56
C VAL A 229 -9.91 -11.49 1.95
N LEU A 230 -9.33 -10.42 2.50
CA LEU A 230 -9.70 -9.94 3.84
C LEU A 230 -11.20 -9.58 3.93
N LYS A 231 -11.74 -8.86 2.94
CA LYS A 231 -13.19 -8.55 2.89
C LYS A 231 -14.05 -9.81 2.81
N LYS A 232 -13.71 -10.73 1.90
CA LYS A 232 -14.39 -12.04 1.78
C LYS A 232 -14.40 -12.78 3.12
N LEU A 233 -13.29 -12.77 3.85
CA LEU A 233 -13.22 -13.43 5.17
C LEU A 233 -14.04 -12.67 6.22
N CYS A 234 -14.05 -11.33 6.21
CA CYS A 234 -14.93 -10.54 7.09
C CYS A 234 -16.39 -10.90 6.85
N ASP A 235 -16.82 -10.98 5.60
CA ASP A 235 -18.20 -11.31 5.24
C ASP A 235 -18.57 -12.73 5.70
N ARG A 236 -17.64 -13.70 5.54
CA ARG A 236 -17.83 -15.09 6.04
C ARG A 236 -17.84 -15.20 7.56
N ALA A 237 -17.11 -14.33 8.26
CA ALA A 237 -17.09 -14.28 9.72
C ALA A 237 -18.26 -13.50 10.33
N GLY A 238 -19.18 -12.97 9.51
CA GLY A 238 -20.31 -12.18 10.00
C GLY A 238 -19.88 -10.84 10.60
N ILE A 239 -18.73 -10.31 10.19
CA ILE A 239 -18.26 -9.00 10.63
C ILE A 239 -19.17 -7.92 10.05
N ASP A 240 -19.51 -6.95 10.88
CA ASP A 240 -20.33 -5.79 10.49
C ASP A 240 -19.89 -5.18 9.14
N ALA A 241 -20.87 -4.87 8.28
CA ALA A 241 -20.62 -4.41 6.92
C ALA A 241 -19.87 -3.06 6.89
N LEU A 242 -20.18 -2.14 7.80
CA LEU A 242 -19.51 -0.84 7.89
C LEU A 242 -18.04 -0.99 8.33
N MET A 243 -17.73 -2.02 9.12
CA MET A 243 -16.36 -2.42 9.44
C MET A 243 -15.67 -3.07 8.23
N SER A 244 -16.30 -4.07 7.60
CA SER A 244 -15.77 -4.78 6.42
C SER A 244 -15.45 -3.83 5.25
N GLU A 245 -16.27 -2.79 5.03
CA GLU A 245 -16.01 -1.77 4.01
C GLU A 245 -14.68 -1.04 4.20
N ARG A 246 -14.30 -0.80 5.46
CA ARG A 246 -13.06 -0.12 5.88
C ARG A 246 -11.87 -1.06 5.92
N VAL A 247 -12.05 -2.37 5.78
CA VAL A 247 -10.97 -3.34 5.64
C VAL A 247 -10.33 -3.22 4.25
N SER A 248 -9.01 -3.35 4.18
CA SER A 248 -8.25 -3.24 2.93
C SER A 248 -6.94 -4.03 3.02
N GLY A 249 -6.15 -4.06 1.94
CA GLY A 249 -4.82 -4.68 1.96
C GLY A 249 -3.81 -4.01 2.91
N HIS A 250 -4.18 -2.94 3.60
CA HIS A 250 -3.35 -2.30 4.63
C HIS A 250 -3.80 -2.66 6.06
N SER A 251 -4.91 -3.38 6.21
CA SER A 251 -5.54 -3.66 7.51
C SER A 251 -4.72 -4.56 8.41
N LEU A 252 -4.05 -5.59 7.88
CA LEU A 252 -3.15 -6.45 8.66
C LEU A 252 -2.00 -5.63 9.27
N ARG A 253 -1.40 -4.74 8.49
CA ARG A 253 -0.30 -3.88 8.96
C ARG A 253 -0.76 -2.86 10.01
N VAL A 254 -1.95 -2.28 9.86
CA VAL A 254 -2.51 -1.36 10.87
C VAL A 254 -2.82 -2.13 12.14
N GLY A 255 -3.57 -3.23 12.04
CA GLY A 255 -4.00 -3.99 13.21
C GLY A 255 -2.87 -4.67 13.97
N ALA A 256 -1.81 -5.12 13.28
CA ALA A 256 -0.60 -5.59 13.96
C ALA A 256 0.14 -4.47 14.70
N ALA A 257 0.21 -3.25 14.13
CA ALA A 257 0.78 -2.10 14.84
C ALA A 257 -0.02 -1.79 16.11
N GLN A 258 -1.35 -1.77 16.00
CA GLN A 258 -2.27 -1.57 17.12
C GLN A 258 -2.11 -2.67 18.17
N GLN A 259 -2.00 -3.94 17.75
CA GLN A 259 -1.80 -5.05 18.67
C GLN A 259 -0.48 -4.95 19.43
N LEU A 260 0.61 -4.54 18.77
CA LEU A 260 1.88 -4.32 19.47
C LEU A 260 1.76 -3.20 20.51
N THR A 261 0.99 -2.15 20.24
CA THR A 261 0.69 -1.11 21.24
C THR A 261 -0.12 -1.65 22.41
N ILE A 262 -1.17 -2.44 22.14
CA ILE A 262 -1.98 -3.10 23.18
C ILE A 262 -1.10 -4.01 24.06
N ASN A 263 -0.13 -4.68 23.45
CA ASN A 263 0.82 -5.55 24.15
C ASN A 263 1.92 -4.77 24.91
N GLY A 264 1.88 -3.43 24.93
CA GLY A 264 2.81 -2.59 25.68
C GLY A 264 4.18 -2.37 25.01
N PHE A 265 4.35 -2.73 23.73
CA PHE A 265 5.61 -2.46 23.05
C PHE A 265 5.85 -0.97 22.82
N GLY A 266 7.07 -0.53 23.09
CA GLY A 266 7.48 0.86 22.90
C GLY A 266 7.54 1.25 21.42
N LEU A 267 7.40 2.54 21.14
CA LEU A 267 7.40 3.11 19.79
C LEU A 267 8.62 2.67 18.94
N PRO A 268 9.88 2.65 19.45
CA PRO A 268 11.02 2.17 18.66
C PRO A 268 10.89 0.69 18.23
N GLN A 269 10.33 -0.16 19.09
CA GLN A 269 10.12 -1.58 18.80
C GLN A 269 9.07 -1.76 17.72
N ILE A 270 7.95 -1.02 17.80
CA ILE A 270 6.90 -1.01 16.78
C ILE A 270 7.48 -0.49 15.46
N MET A 271 8.19 0.64 15.48
CA MET A 271 8.84 1.21 14.29
C MET A 271 9.77 0.21 13.60
N ARG A 272 10.61 -0.50 14.36
CA ARG A 272 11.48 -1.56 13.85
C ARG A 272 10.67 -2.72 13.27
N ALA A 273 9.65 -3.20 13.97
CA ALA A 273 8.84 -4.35 13.54
C ALA A 273 8.17 -4.11 12.17
N GLY A 274 7.55 -2.94 11.97
CA GLY A 274 6.94 -2.62 10.68
C GLY A 274 7.88 -1.95 9.67
N GLY A 275 9.09 -1.57 10.04
CA GLY A 275 9.99 -0.80 9.17
C GLY A 275 9.47 0.61 8.87
N TRP A 276 8.92 1.29 9.87
CA TRP A 276 8.52 2.70 9.76
C TRP A 276 9.71 3.61 10.06
N LYS A 277 10.00 4.52 9.13
CA LYS A 277 11.03 5.56 9.30
C LYS A 277 10.51 6.84 9.98
N SER A 278 9.19 6.96 10.20
CA SER A 278 8.55 8.17 10.71
C SER A 278 7.57 7.82 11.82
N VAL A 279 7.75 8.49 12.96
CA VAL A 279 6.88 8.40 14.14
C VAL A 279 5.44 8.77 13.79
N ASN A 280 5.23 9.84 13.02
CA ASN A 280 3.90 10.33 12.64
C ASN A 280 3.06 9.27 11.91
N VAL A 281 3.70 8.35 11.19
CA VAL A 281 2.98 7.26 10.52
C VAL A 281 2.48 6.23 11.54
N VAL A 282 3.29 5.89 12.54
CA VAL A 282 2.90 4.95 13.61
C VAL A 282 1.86 5.60 14.51
N ALA A 283 2.08 6.84 14.94
CA ALA A 283 1.13 7.62 15.74
C ALA A 283 -0.28 7.61 15.15
N ARG A 284 -0.40 7.74 13.83
CA ARG A 284 -1.69 7.65 13.13
C ARG A 284 -2.32 6.26 13.19
N TYR A 285 -1.53 5.19 13.15
CA TYR A 285 -2.07 3.82 13.26
C TYR A 285 -2.63 3.55 14.64
N ILE A 286 -1.99 4.12 15.66
CA ILE A 286 -2.32 3.89 17.06
C ILE A 286 -3.33 4.90 17.63
N GLU A 287 -3.67 5.95 16.88
CA GLU A 287 -4.63 7.01 17.26
C GLU A 287 -6.00 6.48 17.71
N HIS A 288 -6.40 5.32 17.21
CA HIS A 288 -7.69 4.69 17.51
C HIS A 288 -7.54 3.33 18.19
N VAL A 289 -6.41 3.09 18.87
CA VAL A 289 -6.27 1.91 19.72
C VAL A 289 -7.12 2.14 20.95
N ASP A 290 -7.99 1.18 21.25
CA ASP A 290 -8.71 1.14 22.50
C ASP A 290 -7.74 0.70 23.60
N LEU A 291 -7.16 1.68 24.30
CA LEU A 291 -6.30 1.47 25.46
C LEU A 291 -7.10 1.84 26.70
N ASP A 292 -7.35 0.84 27.54
CA ASP A 292 -7.86 1.10 28.88
C ASP A 292 -6.69 1.50 29.77
N VAL A 293 -6.41 2.81 29.81
CA VAL A 293 -5.28 3.39 30.57
C VAL A 293 -5.57 3.56 32.07
N TRP A 294 -6.77 3.16 32.52
CA TRP A 294 -7.24 3.36 33.89
C TRP A 294 -7.52 2.04 34.63
N LYS A 295 -7.00 0.91 34.10
CA LYS A 295 -6.97 -0.38 34.80
C LYS A 295 -5.70 -0.56 35.62
#